data_AF-A0A9R0ZCM8-F1
#
_entry.id   AF-A0A9R0ZCM8-F1
#
_cell.length_a   1.000
_cell.length_b   1.000
_cell.length_c   1.000
_cell.angle_alpha   90.00
_cell.angle_beta   90.00
_cell.angle_gamma   90.00
#
_symmetry.space_group_name_H-M   'P 1'
#
loop_
_entity.id
_entity.type
_entity.pdbx_description
1 polymer ?
#
loop_
_entity_poly.entity_id
_entity_poly.type
_entity_poly.pdbx_seq_one_letter_code
_entity_poly.pdbx_strand_id
1 'polypeptide(L)'
;MDPDSVSKAFVQHYYHTFDSNRAALVGLYQDGSMLQQCQHKIDTVDCQPSGPQGGVLVFVSGTITTGPGEHPLKFSQMFHLLPAGGSFYVQNDMFRLNYG
;
A
#
# COMPACT_ATOMS: atom_id res chain seq x y z
N MET A 1 -1.09 1.42 21.14
CA MET A 1 -1.44 1.98 19.82
C MET A 1 -2.34 0.97 19.14
N ASP A 2 -3.46 1.41 18.57
CA ASP A 2 -4.43 0.51 17.95
C ASP A 2 -4.00 0.14 16.51
N PRO A 3 -3.79 -1.16 16.19
CA PRO A 3 -3.32 -1.59 14.86
C PRO A 3 -4.25 -1.18 13.72
N ASP A 4 -5.56 -1.12 13.96
CA ASP A 4 -6.55 -0.75 12.94
C ASP A 4 -6.40 0.73 12.55
N SER A 5 -6.30 1.60 13.54
CA SER A 5 -6.02 3.02 13.34
C SER A 5 -4.70 3.26 12.58
N VAL A 6 -3.62 2.53 12.93
CA VAL A 6 -2.32 2.63 12.24
C VAL A 6 -2.44 2.18 10.78
N SER A 7 -3.08 1.04 10.55
CA SER A 7 -3.20 0.44 9.22
C SER A 7 -4.00 1.33 8.28
N LYS A 8 -5.13 1.87 8.73
CA LYS A 8 -5.97 2.78 7.94
C LYS A 8 -5.23 4.07 7.59
N ALA A 9 -4.56 4.68 8.57
CA ALA A 9 -3.77 5.89 8.35
C ALA A 9 -2.63 5.65 7.35
N PHE A 10 -1.90 4.52 7.51
CA PHE A 10 -0.84 4.12 6.58
C PHE A 10 -1.37 3.90 5.17
N VAL A 11 -2.42 3.10 5.00
CA VAL A 11 -3.02 2.78 3.69
C VAL A 11 -3.49 4.06 2.99
N GLN A 12 -4.21 4.92 3.72
CA GLN A 12 -4.68 6.19 3.16
C GLN A 12 -3.51 7.06 2.70
N HIS A 13 -2.47 7.20 3.52
CA HIS A 13 -1.30 8.01 3.18
C HIS A 13 -0.52 7.42 1.99
N TYR A 14 -0.30 6.11 1.98
CA TYR A 14 0.45 5.40 0.94
C TYR A 14 -0.21 5.55 -0.43
N TYR A 15 -1.47 5.15 -0.59
CA TYR A 15 -2.15 5.19 -1.88
C TYR A 15 -2.46 6.63 -2.33
N HIS A 16 -2.77 7.55 -1.40
CA HIS A 16 -2.90 8.95 -1.76
C HIS A 16 -1.60 9.50 -2.34
N THR A 17 -0.46 9.25 -1.69
CA THR A 17 0.86 9.70 -2.16
C THR A 17 1.22 9.05 -3.49
N PHE A 18 0.92 7.76 -3.65
CA PHE A 18 1.16 6.99 -4.86
C PHE A 18 0.40 7.57 -6.07
N ASP A 19 -0.87 7.94 -5.87
CA ASP A 19 -1.75 8.42 -6.93
C ASP A 19 -1.54 9.91 -7.26
N SER A 20 -1.15 10.74 -6.27
CA SER A 20 -1.10 12.21 -6.42
C SER A 20 0.31 12.79 -6.60
N ASN A 21 1.35 12.20 -6.00
CA ASN A 21 2.71 12.74 -6.02
C ASN A 21 3.75 11.63 -5.92
N ARG A 22 3.75 10.74 -6.92
CA ARG A 22 4.61 9.56 -6.98
C ARG A 22 6.11 9.87 -6.97
N ALA A 23 6.51 11.10 -7.30
CA ALA A 23 7.89 11.57 -7.17
C ALA A 23 8.40 11.47 -5.71
N ALA A 24 7.51 11.55 -4.71
CA ALA A 24 7.86 11.34 -3.30
C ALA A 24 8.15 9.86 -2.95
N LEU A 25 7.73 8.91 -3.80
CA LEU A 25 8.02 7.47 -3.65
C LEU A 25 9.26 7.04 -4.44
N VAL A 26 9.90 7.94 -5.20
CA VAL A 26 11.14 7.65 -5.95
C VAL A 26 12.26 7.21 -5.01
N GLY A 27 12.29 7.70 -3.76
CA GLY A 27 13.22 7.20 -2.73
C GLY A 27 13.04 5.72 -2.36
N LEU A 28 11.97 5.06 -2.83
CA LEU A 28 11.66 3.65 -2.58
C LEU A 28 11.92 2.74 -3.80
N TYR A 29 12.22 3.25 -5.01
CA TYR A 29 12.34 2.44 -6.25
C TYR A 29 13.46 2.93 -7.23
N GLN A 30 13.98 2.05 -8.12
CA GLN A 30 15.06 2.37 -9.08
C GLN A 30 14.59 3.03 -10.40
N ASP A 31 15.51 3.75 -11.07
CA ASP A 31 15.30 4.44 -12.35
C ASP A 31 14.90 3.47 -13.48
N GLY A 32 13.82 3.80 -14.21
CA GLY A 32 13.37 3.07 -15.41
C GLY A 32 12.06 2.27 -15.28
N SER A 33 11.36 2.35 -14.15
CA SER A 33 10.04 1.74 -14.01
C SER A 33 9.00 2.52 -14.83
N MET A 34 8.55 1.96 -15.96
CA MET A 34 7.42 2.45 -16.74
C MET A 34 6.15 2.35 -15.90
N LEU A 35 5.75 3.46 -15.28
CA LEU A 35 4.59 3.53 -14.40
C LEU A 35 3.65 4.60 -14.93
N GLN A 36 2.67 4.18 -15.74
CA GLN A 36 1.58 5.04 -16.20
C GLN A 36 0.74 5.51 -15.00
N GLN A 37 0.12 6.69 -15.12
CA GLN A 37 -0.76 7.24 -14.10
C GLN A 37 -1.86 6.23 -13.76
N CYS A 38 -1.90 5.79 -12.52
CA CYS A 38 -2.92 4.86 -12.06
C CYS A 38 -3.66 5.42 -10.84
N GLN A 39 -4.89 4.94 -10.67
CA GLN A 39 -5.75 5.32 -9.56
C GLN A 39 -6.15 4.07 -8.79
N HIS A 40 -5.90 4.09 -7.48
CA HIS A 40 -6.30 3.02 -6.57
C HIS A 40 -7.66 3.36 -5.95
N LYS A 41 -8.53 2.36 -5.92
CA LYS A 41 -9.72 2.34 -5.08
C LYS A 41 -9.59 1.19 -4.10
N ILE A 42 -9.53 1.52 -2.82
CA ILE A 42 -9.41 0.56 -1.74
C ILE A 42 -10.79 0.04 -1.38
N ASP A 43 -10.95 -1.29 -1.41
CA ASP A 43 -12.20 -1.95 -1.07
C ASP A 43 -12.18 -2.47 0.37
N THR A 44 -11.10 -3.14 0.80
CA THR A 44 -10.93 -3.59 2.19
C THR A 44 -9.53 -3.32 2.73
N VAL A 45 -9.46 -3.11 4.04
CA VAL A 45 -8.22 -3.04 4.82
C VAL A 45 -8.43 -3.90 6.06
N ASP A 46 -7.62 -4.93 6.18
CA ASP A 46 -7.61 -5.84 7.33
C ASP A 46 -6.21 -5.80 7.95
N CYS A 47 -6.11 -5.93 9.27
CA CYS A 47 -4.82 -5.91 9.94
C CYS A 47 -4.73 -6.82 11.17
N GLN A 48 -3.50 -7.20 11.50
CA GLN A 48 -3.17 -7.99 12.68
C GLN A 48 -1.82 -7.56 13.27
N PRO A 49 -1.63 -7.59 14.60
CA PRO A 49 -0.32 -7.40 15.21
C PRO A 49 0.70 -8.42 14.68
N SER A 50 1.95 -8.00 14.49
CA SER A 50 3.05 -8.87 14.05
C SER A 50 4.17 -8.94 15.09
N GLY A 51 4.25 -10.09 15.74
CA GLY A 51 5.33 -10.43 16.67
C GLY A 51 5.43 -9.53 17.93
N PRO A 52 6.45 -9.80 18.77
CA PRO A 52 6.62 -9.10 20.05
C PRO A 52 7.17 -7.67 19.91
N GLN A 53 7.67 -7.30 18.73
CA GLN A 53 8.29 -6.00 18.48
C GLN A 53 7.25 -4.88 18.23
N GLY A 54 5.96 -5.21 18.19
CA GLY A 54 4.89 -4.23 17.97
C GLY A 54 4.69 -3.88 16.50
N GLY A 55 5.00 -4.80 15.58
CA GLY A 55 4.70 -4.62 14.17
C GLY A 55 3.22 -4.85 13.84
N VAL A 56 2.85 -4.60 12.59
CA VAL A 56 1.49 -4.80 12.07
C VAL A 56 1.56 -5.42 10.67
N LEU A 57 0.81 -6.50 10.44
CA LEU A 57 0.49 -6.99 9.11
C LEU A 57 -0.77 -6.27 8.62
N VAL A 58 -0.72 -5.75 7.41
CA VAL A 58 -1.83 -5.07 6.75
C VAL A 58 -2.11 -5.77 5.44
N PHE A 59 -3.34 -6.19 5.23
CA PHE A 59 -3.83 -6.75 3.98
C PHE A 59 -4.82 -5.78 3.35
N VAL A 60 -4.62 -5.50 2.07
CA VAL A 60 -5.41 -4.55 1.29
C VAL A 60 -5.97 -5.29 0.10
N SER A 61 -7.26 -5.13 -0.14
CA SER A 61 -7.88 -5.48 -1.41
C SER A 61 -8.47 -4.24 -2.07
N GLY A 62 -8.43 -4.20 -3.40
CA GLY A 62 -8.95 -3.06 -4.13
C GLY A 62 -8.94 -3.25 -5.63
N THR A 63 -9.14 -2.14 -6.32
CA THR A 63 -9.02 -2.03 -7.77
C THR A 63 -8.04 -0.95 -8.17
N ILE A 64 -7.33 -1.17 -9.27
CA ILE A 64 -6.39 -0.23 -9.87
C ILE A 64 -6.80 0.02 -11.33
N THR A 65 -6.84 1.27 -11.73
CA THR A 65 -7.11 1.69 -13.11
C THR A 65 -5.88 2.42 -13.64
N THR A 66 -5.35 2.04 -14.80
CA THR A 66 -4.10 2.54 -15.39
C THR A 66 -4.28 3.61 -16.46
N GLY A 67 -5.52 4.03 -16.75
CA GLY A 67 -5.80 5.15 -17.62
C GLY A 67 -7.30 5.46 -17.78
N PRO A 68 -7.65 6.62 -18.38
CA PRO A 68 -9.04 6.96 -18.67
C PRO A 68 -9.68 5.94 -19.62
N GLY A 69 -10.77 5.31 -19.19
CA GLY A 69 -11.49 4.32 -20.00
C GLY A 69 -10.93 2.90 -19.94
N GLU A 70 -9.87 2.66 -19.17
CA GLU A 70 -9.36 1.31 -18.94
C GLU A 70 -10.20 0.56 -17.89
N HIS A 71 -10.26 -0.77 -18.03
CA HIS A 71 -10.99 -1.61 -17.09
C HIS A 71 -10.28 -1.68 -15.74
N PRO A 72 -10.98 -1.46 -14.61
CA PRO A 72 -10.40 -1.64 -13.29
C PRO A 72 -9.92 -3.08 -13.08
N LEU A 73 -8.65 -3.23 -12.70
CA LEU A 73 -8.06 -4.52 -12.36
C LEU A 73 -8.13 -4.71 -10.84
N LYS A 74 -8.58 -5.88 -10.39
CA LYS A 74 -8.53 -6.21 -8.97
C LYS A 74 -7.09 -6.47 -8.54
N PHE A 75 -6.73 -6.03 -7.34
CA PHE A 75 -5.45 -6.32 -6.73
C PHE A 75 -5.60 -6.74 -5.27
N SER A 76 -4.58 -7.44 -4.79
CA SER A 76 -4.33 -7.67 -3.37
C SER A 76 -2.92 -7.20 -3.04
N GLN A 77 -2.75 -6.53 -1.90
CA GLN A 77 -1.46 -6.07 -1.42
C GLN A 77 -1.30 -6.36 0.07
N MET A 78 -0.09 -6.71 0.49
CA MET A 78 0.23 -6.94 1.90
C MET A 78 1.43 -6.09 2.28
N PHE A 79 1.30 -5.39 3.41
CA PHE A 79 2.38 -4.65 4.04
C PHE A 79 2.70 -5.22 5.41
N HIS A 80 3.99 -5.40 5.69
CA HIS A 80 4.46 -5.68 7.04
C HIS A 80 5.12 -4.42 7.58
N LEU A 81 4.46 -3.76 8.53
CA LEU A 81 4.93 -2.54 9.17
C LEU A 81 5.70 -2.89 10.44
N LEU A 82 6.91 -2.35 10.60
CA LEU A 82 7.69 -2.46 11.84
C LEU A 82 7.93 -1.07 12.43
N PRO A 83 7.95 -0.93 13.77
CA PRO A 83 8.20 0.36 14.40
C PRO A 83 9.65 0.80 14.25
N ALA A 84 9.88 2.09 14.01
CA ALA A 84 11.19 2.73 14.02
C ALA A 84 11.07 4.17 14.48
N GLY A 85 11.82 4.54 15.54
CA GLY A 85 11.98 5.94 15.96
C GLY A 85 10.67 6.69 16.26
N GLY A 86 9.64 6.00 16.77
CA GLY A 86 8.32 6.57 17.04
C GLY A 86 7.36 6.60 15.85
N SER A 87 7.77 6.07 14.70
CA SER A 87 6.95 5.86 13.50
C SER A 87 6.98 4.38 13.07
N PHE A 88 6.48 4.07 11.88
CA PHE A 88 6.59 2.76 11.23
C PHE A 88 7.32 2.87 9.89
N TYR A 89 7.97 1.78 9.49
CA TYR A 89 8.48 1.59 8.13
C TYR A 89 7.94 0.30 7.52
N VAL A 90 7.92 0.24 6.19
CA VAL A 90 7.50 -0.97 5.45
C VAL A 90 8.68 -1.94 5.40
N GLN A 91 8.59 -3.03 6.17
CA GLN A 91 9.58 -4.10 6.17
C GLN A 91 9.40 -5.04 4.97
N ASN A 92 8.15 -5.35 4.63
CA ASN A 92 7.80 -6.16 3.45
C ASN A 92 6.63 -5.51 2.71
N ASP A 93 6.66 -5.59 1.38
CA ASP A 93 5.58 -5.21 0.48
C ASP A 93 5.40 -6.34 -0.56
N MET A 94 4.20 -6.90 -0.62
CA MET A 94 3.82 -7.88 -1.63
C MET A 94 2.58 -7.41 -2.37
N PHE A 95 2.71 -7.21 -3.68
CA PHE A 95 1.61 -6.79 -4.55
C PHE A 95 1.28 -7.89 -5.56
N ARG A 96 -0.02 -8.11 -5.81
CA ARG A 96 -0.51 -9.04 -6.82
C ARG A 96 -1.74 -8.48 -7.53
N LEU A 97 -1.71 -8.53 -8.87
CA LEU A 97 -2.92 -8.39 -9.68
C LEU A 97 -3.69 -9.71 -9.68
N ASN A 98 -4.99 -9.61 -9.46
CA ASN A 98 -5.90 -10.74 -9.37
C ASN A 98 -6.55 -11.00 -10.73
N TYR A 99 -5.82 -11.70 -11.60
CA TYR A 99 -6.36 -12.23 -12.84
C TYR A 99 -7.17 -13.48 -12.54
N GLY A 100 -8.48 -13.41 -12.76
CA GLY A 100 -9.41 -14.54 -12.73
C GLY A 100 -9.89 -14.85 -14.14
#